data_AF-A0A4Q5ZQD1-F1
#
_entry.id   AF-A0A4Q5ZQD1-F1
#
_cell.length_a   1.000
_cell.length_b   1.000
_cell.length_c   1.000
_cell.angle_alpha   90.00
_cell.angle_beta   90.00
_cell.angle_gamma   90.00
#
_symmetry.space_group_name_H-M   'P 1'
#
loop_
_entity.id
_entity.type
_entity.pdbx_description
1 polymer ?
#
loop_
_entity_poly.entity_id
_entity_poly.type
_entity_poly.pdbx_seq_one_letter_code
_entity_poly.pdbx_strand_id
1 'polypeptide(L)'
;MKRFLYLFALIILSGSCNPSDDTSVNTQRVVITGIDSTKKPGDDFFMYANSIWYDSALIPASQSGVGSYSFLNFPQRIRLQAILDSVSGSKNAMGSLEQKVGDFYASGMDTNAINKRGYE
;
A
#
# COMPACT_ATOMS: atom_id res chain seq x y z
N MET A 1 -27.81 65.68 -5.43
CA MET A 1 -27.44 64.79 -6.57
C MET A 1 -26.08 64.11 -6.41
N LYS A 2 -25.04 64.77 -5.86
CA LYS A 2 -23.71 64.12 -5.64
C LYS A 2 -23.69 63.06 -4.51
N ARG A 3 -24.54 63.21 -3.47
CA ARG A 3 -24.68 62.21 -2.38
C ARG A 3 -25.29 60.87 -2.83
N PHE A 4 -26.20 60.90 -3.81
CA PHE A 4 -26.75 59.67 -4.41
C PHE A 4 -25.74 58.97 -5.32
N LEU A 5 -24.83 59.74 -5.95
CA LEU A 5 -23.70 59.20 -6.73
C LEU A 5 -22.72 58.40 -5.87
N TYR A 6 -22.45 58.82 -4.64
CA TYR A 6 -21.59 58.06 -3.71
C TYR A 6 -22.26 56.80 -3.16
N LEU A 7 -23.59 56.80 -3.00
CA LEU A 7 -24.35 55.61 -2.58
C LEU A 7 -24.41 54.54 -3.68
N PHE A 8 -24.44 54.95 -4.96
CA PHE A 8 -24.39 54.01 -6.08
C PHE A 8 -22.99 53.42 -6.30
N ALA A 9 -21.93 54.19 -6.02
CA ALA A 9 -20.54 53.72 -6.13
C ALA A 9 -20.15 52.66 -5.08
N LEU A 10 -20.80 52.66 -3.90
CA LEU A 10 -20.52 51.68 -2.85
C LEU A 10 -21.14 50.29 -3.14
N ILE A 11 -22.25 50.23 -3.88
CA ILE A 11 -22.94 48.98 -4.22
C ILE A 11 -22.21 48.20 -5.32
N ILE A 12 -21.47 48.89 -6.19
CA ILE A 12 -20.72 48.27 -7.29
C ILE A 12 -19.45 47.55 -6.78
N LEU A 13 -18.94 47.89 -5.58
CA LEU A 13 -17.74 47.26 -5.01
C LEU A 13 -18.00 45.89 -4.35
N SER A 14 -19.25 45.56 -4.02
CA SER A 14 -19.63 44.27 -3.41
C SER A 14 -19.96 43.15 -4.41
N GLY A 15 -19.89 43.42 -5.72
CA GLY A 15 -20.29 42.48 -6.77
C GLY A 15 -19.18 41.61 -7.37
N SER A 16 -17.93 41.72 -6.91
CA SER A 16 -16.78 41.04 -7.53
C SER A 16 -16.24 39.85 -6.71
N CYS A 17 -17.14 39.07 -6.13
CA CYS A 17 -16.84 37.72 -5.67
C CYS A 17 -17.79 36.77 -6.40
N ASN A 18 -17.47 36.47 -7.65
CA ASN A 18 -17.85 35.16 -8.18
C ASN A 18 -16.84 34.19 -7.57
N PRO A 19 -17.21 33.31 -6.63
CA PRO A 19 -16.43 32.10 -6.47
C PRO A 19 -16.48 31.45 -7.86
N SER A 20 -15.38 31.50 -8.60
CA SER A 20 -15.16 30.55 -9.68
C SER A 20 -15.43 29.21 -9.03
N ASP A 21 -16.44 28.47 -9.51
CA ASP A 21 -16.58 27.06 -9.19
C ASP A 21 -15.23 26.45 -9.53
N ASP A 22 -14.40 26.31 -8.50
CA ASP A 22 -13.10 25.69 -8.57
C ASP A 22 -13.44 24.31 -9.08
N THR A 23 -13.11 24.09 -10.36
CA THR A 23 -13.39 22.87 -11.10
C THR A 23 -13.17 21.76 -10.13
N SER A 24 -14.25 21.06 -9.74
CA SER A 24 -14.21 20.07 -8.69
C SER A 24 -13.18 19.03 -9.12
N VAL A 25 -11.93 19.24 -8.73
CA VAL A 25 -10.90 18.23 -8.80
C VAL A 25 -11.55 17.15 -7.99
N ASN A 26 -11.98 16.09 -8.68
CA ASN A 26 -12.39 14.84 -8.06
C ASN A 26 -11.12 14.30 -7.39
N THR A 27 -10.77 14.97 -6.31
CA THR A 27 -9.72 14.59 -5.40
C THR A 27 -10.41 13.48 -4.66
N GLN A 28 -10.31 12.26 -5.19
CA GLN A 28 -10.58 11.08 -4.39
C GLN A 28 -9.60 11.15 -3.22
N ARG A 29 -10.01 11.85 -2.16
CA ARG A 29 -9.26 11.88 -0.91
C ARG A 29 -9.36 10.48 -0.37
N VAL A 30 -8.21 9.86 -0.20
CA VAL A 30 -8.10 8.60 0.52
C VAL A 30 -8.70 8.81 1.89
N VAL A 31 -9.75 8.06 2.22
CA VAL A 31 -10.32 8.07 3.57
C VAL A 31 -9.29 7.45 4.50
N ILE A 32 -8.72 8.26 5.38
CA ILE A 32 -7.78 7.78 6.39
C ILE A 32 -8.61 7.12 7.50
N THR A 33 -8.36 5.82 7.70
CA THR A 33 -9.00 5.01 8.75
C THR A 33 -7.92 4.48 9.69
N GLY A 34 -8.30 4.07 10.91
CA GLY A 34 -7.37 3.47 11.87
C GLY A 34 -6.60 4.44 12.78
N ILE A 35 -6.87 5.75 12.67
CA ILE A 35 -6.38 6.75 13.65
C ILE A 35 -7.19 6.62 14.94
N ASP A 36 -6.50 6.68 16.08
CA ASP A 36 -7.10 6.76 17.41
C ASP A 36 -7.17 8.22 17.87
N SER A 37 -8.33 8.85 17.63
CA SER A 37 -8.56 10.25 18.00
C SER A 37 -8.68 10.51 19.50
N THR A 38 -8.66 9.47 20.34
CA THR A 38 -8.61 9.62 21.80
C THR A 38 -7.22 10.01 22.29
N LYS A 39 -6.18 9.82 21.46
CA LYS A 39 -4.79 10.21 21.74
C LYS A 39 -4.49 11.58 21.18
N LYS A 40 -3.66 12.36 21.87
CA LYS A 40 -3.22 13.66 21.37
C LYS A 40 -2.01 13.47 20.43
N PRO A 41 -2.05 14.01 19.20
CA PRO A 41 -0.94 13.83 18.24
C PRO A 41 0.37 14.46 18.69
N GLY A 42 0.34 15.47 19.57
CA GLY A 42 1.55 16.13 20.09
C GLY A 42 2.27 15.38 21.20
N ASP A 43 1.60 14.43 21.87
CA ASP A 43 2.19 13.65 22.96
C ASP A 43 2.92 12.42 22.40
N ASP A 44 2.25 11.69 21.50
CA ASP A 44 2.82 10.56 20.76
C ASP A 44 2.09 10.41 19.41
N PHE A 45 2.71 10.93 18.35
CA PHE A 45 2.13 10.87 17.02
C PHE A 45 2.05 9.44 16.47
N PHE A 46 3.00 8.57 16.85
CA PHE A 46 2.99 7.18 16.39
C PHE A 46 1.76 6.47 16.94
N MET A 47 1.50 6.60 18.24
CA MET A 47 0.33 5.97 18.86
C MET A 47 -0.98 6.62 18.44
N TYR A 48 -1.03 7.94 18.22
CA TYR A 48 -2.20 8.59 17.62
C TYR A 48 -2.56 7.99 16.25
N ALA A 49 -1.57 7.83 15.38
CA ALA A 49 -1.81 7.36 14.01
C ALA A 49 -1.98 5.85 13.90
N ASN A 50 -1.38 5.05 14.79
CA ASN A 50 -1.23 3.61 14.60
C ASN A 50 -1.74 2.74 15.75
N SER A 51 -2.21 3.26 16.89
CA SER A 51 -2.49 2.41 18.07
C SER A 51 -3.50 1.30 17.78
N ILE A 52 -4.55 1.56 17.00
CA ILE A 52 -5.54 0.55 16.63
C ILE A 52 -4.87 -0.63 15.88
N TRP A 53 -3.95 -0.32 14.95
CA TRP A 53 -3.19 -1.35 14.25
C TRP A 53 -2.16 -2.01 15.17
N TYR A 54 -1.42 -1.22 15.94
CA TYR A 54 -0.36 -1.69 16.83
C TYR A 54 -0.89 -2.72 17.85
N ASP A 55 -2.07 -2.45 18.42
CA ASP A 55 -2.70 -3.30 19.43
C ASP A 55 -3.30 -4.60 18.83
N SER A 56 -3.56 -4.63 17.52
CA SER A 56 -4.20 -5.76 16.83
C SER A 56 -3.27 -6.54 15.91
N ALA A 57 -2.11 -6.00 15.55
CA ALA A 57 -1.20 -6.61 14.60
C ALA A 57 -0.54 -7.86 15.19
N LEU A 58 -0.63 -8.97 14.47
CA LEU A 58 0.07 -10.21 14.81
C LEU A 58 1.29 -10.36 13.91
N ILE A 59 2.45 -10.62 14.52
CA ILE A 59 3.66 -11.01 13.79
C ILE A 59 3.49 -12.49 13.38
N PRO A 60 3.45 -12.81 12.08
CA PRO A 60 3.37 -14.21 11.65
C PRO A 60 4.58 -15.00 12.16
N ALA A 61 4.40 -16.26 12.56
CA ALA A 61 5.46 -17.08 13.17
C ALA A 61 6.72 -17.26 12.30
N SER A 62 6.60 -17.09 10.98
CA SER A 62 7.72 -17.16 10.04
C SER A 62 8.44 -15.82 9.81
N GLN A 63 8.01 -14.74 10.47
CA GLN A 63 8.53 -13.39 10.29
C GLN A 63 9.12 -12.86 11.60
N SER A 64 10.17 -12.06 11.50
CA SER A 64 10.76 -11.37 12.65
C SER A 64 9.99 -10.12 13.09
N GLY A 65 9.06 -9.63 12.26
CA GLY A 65 8.27 -8.45 12.54
C GLY A 65 7.14 -8.24 11.52
N VAL A 66 6.26 -7.28 11.82
CA VAL A 66 5.17 -6.86 10.95
C VAL A 66 5.10 -5.34 10.88
N GLY A 67 4.75 -4.83 9.71
CA GLY A 67 4.59 -3.41 9.46
C GLY A 67 3.88 -3.18 8.13
N SER A 68 3.71 -1.92 7.75
CA SER A 68 3.04 -1.54 6.49
C SER A 68 3.60 -2.26 5.26
N TYR A 69 4.92 -2.40 5.17
CA TYR A 69 5.58 -3.10 4.05
C TYR A 69 5.23 -4.59 3.97
N SER A 70 4.99 -5.26 5.11
CA SER A 70 4.66 -6.68 5.16
C SER A 70 3.34 -6.98 4.44
N PHE A 71 2.38 -6.05 4.45
CA PHE A 71 1.10 -6.19 3.75
C PHE A 71 1.24 -6.24 2.22
N LEU A 72 2.35 -5.74 1.66
CA LEU A 72 2.65 -5.84 0.23
C LEU A 72 3.58 -7.02 -0.05
N ASN A 73 4.70 -7.11 0.68
CA ASN A 73 5.75 -8.07 0.39
C ASN A 73 5.30 -9.52 0.66
N PHE A 74 4.61 -9.78 1.78
CA PHE A 74 4.24 -11.14 2.12
C PHE A 74 3.27 -11.76 1.09
N PRO A 75 2.15 -11.12 0.71
CA PRO A 75 1.29 -11.62 -0.36
C PRO A 75 2.01 -11.72 -1.72
N GLN A 76 2.91 -10.79 -2.04
CA GLN A 76 3.71 -10.85 -3.26
C GLN A 76 4.58 -12.12 -3.29
N ARG A 77 5.27 -12.46 -2.19
CA ARG A 77 6.10 -13.66 -2.10
C ARG A 77 5.28 -14.93 -2.28
N ILE A 78 4.08 -15.00 -1.68
CA ILE A 78 3.17 -16.15 -1.85
C ILE A 78 2.72 -16.29 -3.31
N ARG A 79 2.40 -15.17 -3.99
CA ARG A 79 2.05 -15.19 -5.41
C ARG A 79 3.21 -15.64 -6.29
N LEU A 80 4.42 -15.14 -6.02
CA LEU A 80 5.63 -15.56 -6.74
C LEU A 80 5.88 -17.06 -6.54
N GLN A 81 5.76 -17.55 -5.31
CA GLN A 81 5.87 -18.98 -5.01
C GLN A 81 4.86 -19.79 -5.83
N ALA A 82 3.59 -19.39 -5.86
CA ALA A 82 2.57 -20.07 -6.66
C ALA A 82 2.89 -20.11 -8.17
N ILE A 83 3.49 -19.04 -8.71
CA ILE A 83 3.96 -19.03 -10.10
C ILE A 83 5.10 -20.03 -10.29
N LEU A 84 6.08 -20.06 -9.39
CA LEU A 84 7.22 -20.98 -9.45
C LEU A 84 6.80 -22.44 -9.27
N ASP A 85 5.87 -22.72 -8.36
CA ASP A 85 5.26 -24.04 -8.18
C ASP A 85 4.55 -24.49 -9.47
N SER A 86 3.78 -23.60 -10.10
CA SER A 86 3.09 -23.89 -11.36
C SER A 86 4.06 -24.17 -12.52
N VAL A 87 5.08 -23.33 -12.68
CA VAL A 87 6.08 -23.47 -13.75
C VAL A 87 6.92 -24.74 -13.56
N SER A 88 7.34 -25.05 -12.34
CA SER A 88 8.13 -26.25 -12.02
C SER A 88 7.33 -27.55 -12.15
N GLY A 89 6.03 -27.52 -11.89
CA GLY A 89 5.14 -28.68 -12.09
C GLY A 89 4.71 -28.92 -13.54
N SER A 90 5.05 -28.01 -14.47
CA SER A 90 4.59 -28.05 -15.86
C SER A 90 5.61 -28.72 -16.80
N LYS A 91 5.11 -29.34 -17.88
CA LYS A 91 5.97 -29.82 -18.98
C LYS A 91 6.34 -28.64 -19.89
N ASN A 92 7.51 -28.08 -19.66
CA ASN A 92 8.06 -26.99 -20.45
C ASN A 92 8.92 -27.50 -21.62
N ALA A 93 9.05 -26.69 -22.67
CA ALA A 93 9.89 -27.04 -23.80
C ALA A 93 11.37 -27.14 -23.38
N MET A 94 12.07 -28.17 -23.88
CA MET A 94 13.48 -28.36 -23.56
C MET A 94 14.33 -27.16 -24.00
N GLY A 95 15.14 -26.64 -23.09
CA GLY A 95 15.97 -25.45 -23.28
C GLY A 95 15.27 -24.11 -23.03
N SER A 96 13.95 -24.10 -22.79
CA SER A 96 13.17 -22.87 -22.61
C SER A 96 13.49 -22.16 -21.28
N LEU A 97 13.06 -20.89 -21.16
CA LEU A 97 13.23 -20.14 -19.94
C LEU A 97 12.42 -20.74 -18.79
N GLU A 98 11.18 -21.16 -19.09
CA GLU A 98 10.26 -21.79 -18.15
C GLU A 98 10.85 -23.10 -17.61
N GLN A 99 11.44 -23.91 -18.48
CA GLN A 99 12.13 -25.13 -18.05
C GLN A 99 13.28 -24.79 -17.09
N LYS A 100 14.15 -23.84 -17.46
CA LYS A 100 15.31 -23.46 -16.63
C LYS A 100 14.88 -22.90 -15.27
N VAL A 101 13.87 -22.02 -15.25
CA VAL A 101 13.35 -21.42 -14.02
C VAL A 101 12.67 -22.48 -13.15
N GLY A 102 11.85 -23.34 -13.75
CA GLY A 102 11.17 -24.43 -13.05
C GLY A 102 12.16 -25.45 -12.45
N ASP A 103 13.13 -25.90 -13.24
CA ASP A 103 14.14 -26.87 -12.80
C ASP A 103 15.02 -26.28 -11.68
N PHE A 104 15.42 -25.01 -11.80
CA PHE A 104 16.19 -24.33 -10.76
C PHE A 104 15.40 -24.25 -9.45
N TYR A 105 14.15 -23.81 -9.50
CA TYR A 105 13.28 -23.74 -8.33
C TYR A 105 13.07 -25.12 -7.69
N ALA A 106 12.72 -26.14 -8.49
CA ALA A 106 12.51 -27.51 -8.02
C ALA A 106 13.77 -28.08 -7.35
N SER A 107 14.96 -27.78 -7.89
CA SER A 107 16.22 -28.26 -7.32
C SER A 107 16.48 -27.77 -5.88
N GLY A 108 16.00 -26.58 -5.53
CA GLY A 108 16.10 -26.04 -4.17
C GLY A 108 14.98 -26.52 -3.24
N MET A 109 13.83 -26.91 -3.79
CA MET A 109 12.66 -27.36 -3.01
C MET A 109 12.71 -28.86 -2.67
N ASP A 110 13.44 -29.68 -3.41
CA ASP A 110 13.60 -31.11 -3.11
C ASP A 110 14.57 -31.36 -1.95
N THR A 111 14.11 -31.06 -0.74
CA THR A 111 14.85 -31.27 0.50
C THR A 111 15.18 -32.74 0.75
N ASN A 112 14.38 -33.69 0.24
CA ASN A 112 14.68 -35.12 0.35
C ASN A 112 15.92 -35.50 -0.45
N ALA A 113 16.02 -35.04 -1.70
CA ALA A 113 17.20 -35.26 -2.53
C ALA A 113 18.43 -34.55 -1.96
N ILE A 114 18.27 -33.31 -1.47
CA ILE A 114 19.36 -32.55 -0.81
C ILE A 114 19.87 -33.32 0.40
N ASN A 115 18.99 -33.73 1.32
CA ASN A 115 19.38 -34.45 2.54
C ASN A 115 20.03 -35.81 2.23
N LYS A 116 19.54 -36.52 1.21
CA LYS A 116 20.13 -37.79 0.78
C LYS A 116 21.56 -37.64 0.25
N ARG A 117 21.87 -36.52 -0.42
CA ARG A 117 23.23 -36.25 -0.92
C ARG A 117 24.19 -35.93 0.22
N GLY A 118 23.69 -35.36 1.33
CA GLY A 118 24.52 -35.01 2.48
C GLY A 118 25.51 -33.88 2.17
N TYR A 119 26.56 -33.80 2.97
CA TYR A 119 27.72 -32.92 2.76
C TYR A 119 28.96 -33.82 2.81
N GLU A 120 29.74 -33.84 1.73
CA GLU A 120 31.08 -34.44 1.72
C GLU A 120 32.11 -33.39 2.16
#